data_AF-A0A2G6FY11-F1
#
_entry.id   AF-A0A2G6FY11-F1
#
_cell.length_a   1.000
_cell.length_b   1.000
_cell.length_c   1.000
_cell.angle_alpha   90.00
_cell.angle_beta   90.00
_cell.angle_gamma   90.00
#
_symmetry.space_group_name_H-M   'P 1'
#
loop_
_entity.id
_entity.type
_entity.pdbx_description
1 polymer ?
#
loop_
_entity_poly.entity_id
_entity_poly.type
_entity_poly.pdbx_seq_one_letter_code
_entity_poly.pdbx_strand_id
1 'polypeptide(L)'
;MILFTPKSLLRNPACVSSLDELSEGFFQPVLIDPHNPAPAKAERILLCCGKVYYDLVAERKRLGRDDVAIVRLEQPYPLPMGDLAKVLELYGQDTPLVWVQEEPANMGVWPFLRYHFGENLLGRTLHGACRPAAASPATGSAASHKLELSHLLARVFGKREDFALLHRPWNENEERKN
;
A
#
# COMPACT_ATOMS: atom_id res chain seq x y z
N MET A 1 0.15 -13.60 -19.59
CA MET A 1 -0.28 -12.49 -18.72
C MET A 1 -1.11 -13.06 -17.58
N ILE A 2 -0.80 -12.72 -16.34
CA ILE A 2 -1.62 -13.05 -15.17
C ILE A 2 -2.23 -11.74 -14.67
N LEU A 3 -3.56 -11.70 -14.56
CA LEU A 3 -4.30 -10.50 -14.15
C LEU A 3 -5.19 -10.82 -12.96
N PHE A 4 -5.04 -10.03 -11.88
CA PHE A 4 -5.88 -10.14 -10.69
C PHE A 4 -7.11 -9.25 -10.85
N THR A 5 -8.18 -9.80 -11.41
CA THR A 5 -9.40 -9.03 -11.68
C THR A 5 -10.13 -8.67 -10.37
N PRO A 6 -10.49 -7.40 -10.16
CA PRO A 6 -11.12 -6.98 -8.93
C PRO A 6 -12.59 -7.42 -8.86
N LYS A 7 -13.10 -7.63 -7.65
CA LYS A 7 -14.53 -7.91 -7.40
C LYS A 7 -15.28 -6.65 -6.96
N SER A 8 -14.82 -6.01 -5.87
CA SER A 8 -15.47 -4.83 -5.30
C SER A 8 -15.34 -3.58 -6.17
N LEU A 9 -14.25 -3.47 -6.94
CA LEU A 9 -13.98 -2.26 -7.72
C LEU A 9 -14.91 -2.09 -8.93
N LEU A 10 -15.57 -3.17 -9.37
CA LEU A 10 -16.51 -3.12 -10.50
C LEU A 10 -17.67 -2.14 -10.30
N ARG A 11 -17.96 -1.76 -9.05
CA ARG A 11 -19.04 -0.82 -8.70
C ARG A 11 -18.56 0.31 -7.79
N ASN A 12 -17.24 0.48 -7.64
CA ASN A 12 -16.71 1.52 -6.77
C ASN A 12 -16.73 2.86 -7.51
N PRO A 13 -17.43 3.89 -7.01
CA PRO A 13 -17.53 5.19 -7.69
C PRO A 13 -16.19 5.93 -7.80
N ALA A 14 -15.19 5.58 -6.99
CA ALA A 14 -13.84 6.12 -7.11
C ALA A 14 -12.99 5.39 -8.17
N CYS A 15 -13.43 4.21 -8.64
CA CYS A 15 -12.72 3.39 -9.62
C CYS A 15 -13.34 3.58 -11.01
N VAL A 16 -13.19 4.78 -11.56
CA VAL A 16 -13.69 5.16 -12.88
C VAL A 16 -12.56 5.71 -13.74
N SER A 17 -12.70 5.60 -15.05
CA SER A 17 -11.79 6.21 -16.03
C SER A 17 -12.59 7.06 -16.99
N SER A 18 -12.02 8.21 -17.37
CA SER A 18 -12.51 9.08 -18.42
C SER A 18 -12.28 8.48 -19.81
N LEU A 19 -12.95 9.03 -20.83
CA LEU A 19 -12.71 8.61 -22.22
C LEU A 19 -11.30 8.98 -22.68
N ASP A 20 -10.78 10.13 -22.25
CA ASP A 20 -9.43 10.58 -22.62
C ASP A 20 -8.33 9.67 -22.07
N GLU A 21 -8.50 9.17 -20.83
CA GLU A 21 -7.61 8.15 -20.26
C GLU A 21 -7.62 6.84 -21.03
N LEU A 22 -8.70 6.55 -21.76
CA LEU A 22 -8.82 5.34 -22.60
C LEU A 22 -8.33 5.57 -24.04
N SER A 23 -8.50 6.77 -24.60
CA SER A 23 -8.11 7.06 -25.99
C SER A 23 -6.65 7.46 -26.12
N GLU A 24 -6.13 8.27 -25.19
CA GLU A 24 -4.77 8.82 -25.24
C GLU A 24 -3.85 8.21 -24.17
N GLY A 25 -4.43 7.51 -23.20
CA GLY A 25 -3.67 6.89 -22.12
C GLY A 25 -2.94 5.62 -22.55
N PHE A 26 -2.05 5.17 -21.68
CA PHE A 26 -1.33 3.90 -21.81
C PHE A 26 -1.27 3.22 -20.45
N PHE A 27 -0.93 1.92 -20.46
CA PHE A 27 -0.73 1.19 -19.23
C PHE A 27 0.43 1.79 -18.42
N GLN A 28 0.14 2.22 -17.21
CA GLN A 28 1.12 2.79 -16.29
C GLN A 28 1.48 1.73 -15.24
N PRO A 29 2.71 1.20 -15.23
CA PRO A 29 3.09 0.12 -14.32
C PRO A 29 3.23 0.61 -12.86
N VAL A 30 3.42 1.92 -12.68
CA VAL A 30 3.42 2.62 -11.39
C VAL A 30 2.55 3.88 -11.55
N LEU A 31 1.61 4.10 -10.63
CA LEU A 31 0.71 5.25 -10.62
C LEU A 31 0.87 6.05 -9.32
N ILE A 32 0.94 7.37 -9.43
CA ILE A 32 0.92 8.28 -8.28
C ILE A 32 -0.53 8.67 -7.99
N ASP A 33 -0.94 8.65 -6.72
CA ASP A 33 -2.23 9.21 -6.35
C ASP A 33 -2.27 10.72 -6.67
N PRO A 34 -3.28 11.21 -7.42
CA PRO A 34 -3.33 12.61 -7.87
C PRO A 34 -3.55 13.62 -6.74
N HIS A 35 -3.95 13.15 -5.55
CA HIS A 35 -4.13 13.96 -4.35
C HIS A 35 -2.97 13.78 -3.35
N ASN A 36 -1.84 13.24 -3.81
CA ASN A 36 -0.64 13.18 -2.98
C ASN A 36 -0.22 14.58 -2.53
N PRO A 37 0.35 14.67 -1.32
CA PRO A 37 0.89 15.93 -0.85
C PRO A 37 2.10 16.34 -1.70
N ALA A 38 2.45 17.63 -1.63
CA ALA A 38 3.70 18.11 -2.18
C ALA A 38 4.86 17.23 -1.65
N PRO A 39 5.81 16.79 -2.49
CA PRO A 39 6.79 15.80 -2.05
C PRO A 39 7.61 16.21 -0.83
N ALA A 40 7.85 17.52 -0.64
CA ALA A 40 8.53 18.07 0.53
C ALA A 40 7.74 17.92 1.85
N LYS A 41 6.42 17.72 1.79
CA LYS A 41 5.57 17.45 2.96
C LYS A 41 5.42 15.97 3.27
N ALA A 42 5.78 15.09 2.33
CA ALA A 42 5.55 13.65 2.50
C ALA A 42 6.54 13.07 3.52
N GLU A 43 6.01 12.71 4.69
CA GLU A 43 6.76 12.04 5.75
C GLU A 43 6.86 10.54 5.55
N ARG A 44 6.05 9.96 4.65
CA ARG A 44 6.05 8.53 4.29
C ARG A 44 5.46 8.28 2.91
N ILE A 45 5.82 7.15 2.31
CA ILE A 45 5.27 6.66 1.06
C ILE A 45 4.63 5.29 1.31
N LEU A 46 3.33 5.17 1.05
CA LEU A 46 2.61 3.91 1.05
C LEU A 46 2.58 3.36 -0.37
N LEU A 47 3.32 2.29 -0.62
CA LEU A 47 3.34 1.56 -1.88
C LEU A 47 2.36 0.39 -1.78
N CYS A 48 1.42 0.26 -2.71
CA CYS A 48 0.41 -0.80 -2.67
C CYS A 48 0.04 -1.31 -4.06
N CYS A 49 -0.76 -2.36 -4.13
CA CYS A 49 -1.29 -2.89 -5.38
C CYS A 49 -2.78 -3.23 -5.23
N GLY A 50 -3.57 -2.98 -6.27
CA GLY A 50 -4.98 -3.36 -6.31
C GLY A 50 -5.86 -2.57 -5.34
N LYS A 51 -6.90 -3.21 -4.80
CA LYS A 51 -8.03 -2.50 -4.19
C LYS A 51 -7.72 -1.78 -2.88
N VAL A 52 -6.69 -2.20 -2.14
CA VAL A 52 -6.29 -1.58 -0.86
C VAL A 52 -5.94 -0.11 -1.03
N TYR A 53 -5.54 0.32 -2.25
CA TYR A 53 -5.39 1.73 -2.61
C TYR A 53 -6.61 2.57 -2.22
N TYR A 54 -7.82 2.11 -2.53
CA TYR A 54 -9.04 2.88 -2.27
C TYR A 54 -9.34 2.96 -0.77
N ASP A 55 -9.02 1.91 -0.01
CA ASP A 55 -9.13 1.91 1.45
C ASP A 55 -8.14 2.93 2.07
N LEU A 56 -6.90 2.98 1.55
CA LEU A 56 -5.87 3.94 1.97
C LEU A 56 -6.26 5.40 1.67
N VAL A 57 -6.77 5.67 0.47
CA VAL A 57 -7.19 7.02 0.07
C VAL A 57 -8.37 7.49 0.91
N ALA A 58 -9.35 6.61 1.13
CA ALA A 58 -10.51 6.91 1.97
C ALA A 58 -10.08 7.23 3.40
N GLU A 59 -9.15 6.46 3.97
CA GLU A 59 -8.65 6.67 5.32
C GLU A 59 -7.80 7.94 5.44
N ARG A 60 -6.89 8.20 4.48
CA ARG A 60 -6.11 9.45 4.43
C ARG A 60 -7.03 10.67 4.43
N LYS A 61 -8.09 10.61 3.61
CA LYS A 61 -9.11 11.67 3.54
C LYS A 61 -9.88 11.80 4.85
N ARG A 62 -10.30 10.69 5.46
CA ARG A 62 -11.01 10.67 6.75
C ARG A 62 -10.18 11.31 7.88
N LEU A 63 -8.87 11.07 7.87
CA LEU A 63 -7.93 11.61 8.85
C LEU A 63 -7.43 13.03 8.51
N GLY A 64 -7.76 13.56 7.32
CA GLY A 64 -7.31 14.89 6.88
C GLY A 64 -5.79 15.02 6.76
N ARG A 65 -5.09 13.94 6.40
CA ARG A 65 -3.62 13.87 6.40
C ARG A 65 -3.03 14.38 5.09
N ASP A 66 -2.06 15.30 5.19
CA ASP A 66 -1.30 15.88 4.06
C ASP A 66 0.21 15.55 4.12
N ASP A 67 0.58 14.50 4.86
CA ASP A 67 1.96 14.01 5.03
C ASP A 67 2.17 12.59 4.46
N VAL A 68 1.12 11.97 3.90
CA VAL A 68 1.14 10.58 3.42
C VAL A 68 0.98 10.53 1.90
N ALA A 69 2.06 10.14 1.21
CA ALA A 69 2.02 9.82 -0.20
C ALA A 69 1.56 8.38 -0.42
N ILE A 70 0.71 8.14 -1.42
CA ILE A 70 0.23 6.82 -1.83
C ILE A 70 0.66 6.60 -3.29
N VAL A 71 1.31 5.47 -3.54
CA VAL A 71 1.80 5.06 -4.86
C VAL A 71 1.29 3.65 -5.14
N ARG A 72 0.77 3.42 -6.33
CA ARG A 72 0.27 2.13 -6.77
C ARG A 72 1.29 1.46 -7.68
N LEU A 73 1.62 0.21 -7.38
CA LEU A 73 2.38 -0.70 -8.22
C LEU A 73 1.39 -1.60 -8.97
N GLU A 74 1.02 -1.20 -10.19
CA GLU A 74 0.05 -1.94 -11.01
C GLU A 74 0.68 -3.17 -11.67
N GLN A 75 2.00 -3.17 -11.85
CA GLN A 75 2.78 -4.29 -12.38
C GLN A 75 3.79 -4.80 -11.35
N PRO A 76 3.46 -5.85 -10.57
CA PRO A 76 4.42 -6.43 -9.63
C PRO A 76 5.50 -7.29 -10.31
N TYR A 77 5.25 -7.80 -11.53
CA TYR A 77 6.24 -8.59 -12.29
C TYR A 77 6.10 -8.43 -13.82
N PRO A 78 7.22 -8.34 -14.58
CA PRO A 78 8.55 -7.96 -14.09
C PRO A 78 8.48 -6.61 -13.36
N LEU A 79 9.24 -6.46 -12.27
CA LEU A 79 9.15 -5.27 -11.44
C LEU A 79 9.69 -4.04 -12.22
N PRO A 80 8.89 -2.97 -12.40
CA PRO A 80 9.24 -1.80 -13.20
C PRO A 80 10.19 -0.88 -12.43
N MET A 81 11.44 -1.33 -12.20
CA MET A 81 12.42 -0.64 -11.36
C MET A 81 12.69 0.80 -11.80
N GLY A 82 12.72 1.05 -13.12
CA GLY A 82 12.94 2.40 -13.66
C GLY A 82 11.79 3.36 -13.37
N ASP A 83 10.54 2.93 -13.59
CA ASP A 83 9.36 3.76 -13.30
C ASP A 83 9.18 3.97 -11.80
N LEU A 84 9.43 2.93 -11.00
CA LEU A 84 9.39 3.03 -9.55
C LEU A 84 10.45 4.00 -9.02
N ALA A 85 11.69 3.94 -9.54
CA ALA A 85 12.75 4.88 -9.17
C ALA A 85 12.36 6.33 -9.46
N LYS A 86 11.88 6.63 -10.68
CA LYS A 86 11.44 7.98 -11.07
C LYS A 86 10.37 8.54 -10.14
N VAL A 87 9.41 7.72 -9.73
CA VAL A 87 8.35 8.13 -8.80
C VAL A 87 8.90 8.37 -7.40
N LEU A 88 9.75 7.46 -6.90
CA LEU A 88 10.30 7.57 -5.55
C LEU A 88 11.32 8.69 -5.40
N GLU A 89 12.02 9.08 -6.47
CA GLU A 89 12.96 10.22 -6.50
C GLU A 89 12.27 11.58 -6.26
N LEU A 90 10.95 11.67 -6.46
CA LEU A 90 10.19 12.89 -6.15
C LEU A 90 10.26 13.22 -4.65
N TYR A 91 10.39 12.21 -3.80
CA TYR A 91 10.37 12.34 -2.34
C TYR A 91 11.79 12.32 -1.76
N GLY A 92 12.01 12.92 -0.59
CA GLY A 92 13.32 12.92 0.07
C GLY A 92 13.84 11.49 0.32
N GLN A 93 15.15 11.24 0.19
CA GLN A 93 15.72 9.88 0.27
C GLN A 93 15.40 9.15 1.59
N ASP A 94 15.30 9.89 2.70
CA ASP A 94 15.00 9.36 4.03
C ASP A 94 13.50 9.20 4.31
N THR A 95 12.63 9.50 3.34
CA THR A 95 11.19 9.24 3.46
C THR A 95 10.96 7.73 3.47
N PRO A 96 10.39 7.15 4.55
CA PRO A 96 10.17 5.72 4.68
C PRO A 96 9.23 5.19 3.60
N LEU A 97 9.56 4.02 3.07
CA LEU A 97 8.76 3.30 2.09
C LEU A 97 8.06 2.12 2.78
N VAL A 98 6.73 2.09 2.74
CA VAL A 98 5.92 1.04 3.35
C VAL A 98 5.13 0.33 2.26
N TRP A 99 5.43 -0.96 2.03
CA TRP A 99 4.57 -1.83 1.24
C TRP A 99 3.31 -2.16 2.03
N VAL A 100 2.13 -1.88 1.48
CA VAL A 100 0.84 -2.14 2.11
C VAL A 100 0.05 -3.14 1.26
N GLN A 101 -0.37 -4.22 1.90
CA GLN A 101 -1.26 -5.22 1.28
C GLN A 101 -2.25 -5.75 2.30
N GLU A 102 -3.44 -6.14 1.85
CA GLU A 102 -4.47 -6.72 2.71
C GLU A 102 -4.36 -8.25 2.81
N GLU A 103 -3.52 -8.86 1.98
CA GLU A 103 -3.19 -10.27 2.04
C GLU A 103 -2.33 -10.58 3.27
N PRO A 104 -2.40 -11.81 3.82
CA PRO A 104 -1.49 -12.29 4.85
C PRO A 104 0.00 -12.09 4.47
N ALA A 105 0.86 -11.85 5.46
CA ALA A 105 2.29 -11.57 5.23
C ALA A 105 3.05 -12.69 4.49
N ASN A 106 2.57 -13.93 4.53
CA ASN A 106 3.10 -15.07 3.78
C ASN A 106 2.47 -15.23 2.38
N MET A 107 1.67 -14.27 1.93
CA MET A 107 0.94 -14.27 0.65
C MET A 107 1.10 -12.92 -0.06
N GLY A 108 0.50 -12.79 -1.25
CA GLY A 108 0.55 -11.56 -2.03
C GLY A 108 1.96 -11.28 -2.57
N VAL A 109 2.27 -9.99 -2.73
CA VAL A 109 3.52 -9.52 -3.34
C VAL A 109 4.63 -9.34 -2.30
N TRP A 110 4.28 -9.19 -1.03
CA TRP A 110 5.25 -8.95 0.05
C TRP A 110 6.37 -10.00 0.13
N PRO A 111 6.10 -11.33 0.10
CA PRO A 111 7.17 -12.33 0.10
C PRO A 111 8.16 -12.17 -1.05
N PHE A 112 7.68 -11.82 -2.25
CA PHE A 112 8.51 -11.56 -3.42
C PHE A 112 9.42 -10.34 -3.18
N LEU A 113 8.85 -9.20 -2.77
CA LEU A 113 9.64 -7.99 -2.48
C LEU A 113 10.67 -8.26 -1.39
N ARG A 114 10.26 -8.93 -0.31
CA ARG A 114 11.14 -9.24 0.80
C ARG A 114 12.29 -10.17 0.41
N TYR A 115 12.02 -11.18 -0.39
CA TYR A 115 13.02 -12.13 -0.84
C TYR A 115 14.07 -11.47 -1.74
N HIS A 116 13.65 -10.60 -2.66
CA HIS A 116 14.55 -9.98 -3.63
C HIS A 116 15.27 -8.73 -3.11
N PHE A 117 14.67 -7.98 -2.18
CA PHE A 117 15.16 -6.65 -1.77
C PHE A 117 15.43 -6.54 -0.27
N GLY A 118 15.02 -7.51 0.54
CA GLY A 118 15.20 -7.46 1.99
C GLY A 118 14.53 -6.24 2.61
N GLU A 119 15.32 -5.39 3.27
CA GLU A 119 14.88 -4.11 3.89
C GLU A 119 15.23 -2.91 3.03
N ASN A 120 15.76 -3.10 1.83
CA ASN A 120 16.20 -1.99 1.00
C ASN A 120 15.66 -2.09 -0.42
N LEU A 121 14.83 -1.13 -0.80
CA LEU A 121 14.37 -0.98 -2.18
C LEU A 121 14.78 0.40 -2.68
N LEU A 122 15.63 0.42 -3.71
CA LEU A 122 16.11 1.65 -4.34
C LEU A 122 16.78 2.62 -3.34
N GLY A 123 17.58 2.08 -2.41
CA GLY A 123 18.31 2.87 -1.42
C GLY A 123 17.44 3.38 -0.26
N ARG A 124 16.19 2.92 -0.15
CA ARG A 124 15.25 3.29 0.92
C ARG A 124 14.93 2.10 1.80
N THR A 125 14.76 2.35 3.10
CA THR A 125 14.26 1.32 4.02
C THR A 125 12.83 0.93 3.65
N LEU A 126 12.66 -0.35 3.33
CA LEU A 126 11.40 -0.97 2.95
C LEU A 126 10.77 -1.67 4.15
N HIS A 127 9.60 -1.21 4.56
CA HIS A 127 8.76 -1.83 5.58
C HIS A 127 7.58 -2.57 4.93
N GLY A 128 7.08 -3.63 5.56
CA GLY A 128 5.90 -4.36 5.12
C GLY A 128 4.76 -4.26 6.12
N ALA A 129 3.61 -3.75 5.69
CA ALA A 129 2.36 -3.71 6.43
C ALA A 129 1.37 -4.70 5.78
N CYS A 130 1.17 -5.83 6.43
CA CYS A 130 0.33 -6.92 5.95
C CYS A 130 -0.60 -7.42 7.07
N ARG A 131 -1.60 -8.21 6.71
CA ARG A 131 -2.32 -9.04 7.69
C ARG A 131 -1.36 -10.10 8.28
N PRO A 132 -1.64 -10.64 9.48
CA PRO A 132 -0.76 -11.65 10.06
C PRO A 132 -0.67 -12.85 9.12
N ALA A 133 0.47 -13.53 9.13
CA ALA A 133 0.64 -14.75 8.34
C ALA A 133 -0.44 -15.77 8.74
N ALA A 134 -1.04 -16.41 7.75
CA ALA A 134 -2.15 -17.34 7.95
C ALA A 134 -2.08 -18.50 6.95
N ALA A 135 -2.67 -19.64 7.32
CA ALA A 135 -2.82 -20.76 6.40
C ALA A 135 -3.95 -20.51 5.37
N SER A 136 -5.00 -19.82 5.79
CA SER A 136 -6.11 -19.41 4.90
C SER A 136 -5.83 -18.04 4.27
N PRO A 137 -6.23 -17.80 3.01
CA PRO A 137 -6.12 -16.49 2.37
C PRO A 137 -6.91 -15.37 3.07
N ALA A 138 -8.00 -15.71 3.75
CA ALA A 138 -8.84 -14.76 4.47
C ALA A 138 -9.57 -15.41 5.64
N THR A 139 -10.02 -14.58 6.59
CA THR A 139 -10.93 -15.00 7.65
C THR A 139 -12.30 -15.33 7.07
N GLY A 140 -12.97 -16.37 7.60
CA GLY A 140 -14.35 -16.72 7.19
C GLY A 140 -15.44 -15.76 7.69
N SER A 141 -15.09 -14.77 8.52
CA SER A 141 -16.03 -13.80 9.09
C SER A 141 -15.84 -12.42 8.47
N ALA A 142 -16.93 -11.83 7.99
CA ALA A 142 -16.92 -10.45 7.48
C ALA A 142 -16.56 -9.42 8.56
N ALA A 143 -16.90 -9.69 9.83
CA ALA A 143 -16.57 -8.82 10.95
C ALA A 143 -15.06 -8.85 11.23
N SER A 144 -14.45 -10.05 11.26
CA SER A 144 -13.01 -10.20 11.41
C SER A 144 -12.24 -9.56 10.26
N HIS A 145 -12.69 -9.75 9.02
CA HIS A 145 -12.08 -9.11 7.85
C HIS A 145 -12.09 -7.57 7.95
N LYS A 146 -13.20 -6.98 8.40
CA LYS A 146 -13.28 -5.52 8.62
C LYS A 146 -12.35 -5.07 9.73
N LEU A 147 -12.31 -5.82 10.84
CA LEU A 147 -11.43 -5.52 11.95
C LEU A 147 -9.98 -5.50 11.50
N GLU A 148 -9.51 -6.56 10.83
CA GLU A 148 -8.14 -6.68 10.28
C GLU A 148 -7.79 -5.55 9.32
N LEU A 149 -8.73 -5.10 8.49
CA LEU A 149 -8.50 -3.96 7.60
C LEU A 149 -8.36 -2.66 8.38
N SER A 150 -9.25 -2.35 9.33
CA SER A 150 -9.16 -1.15 10.18
C SER A 150 -7.84 -1.11 10.94
N HIS A 151 -7.43 -2.27 11.44
CA HIS A 151 -6.17 -2.55 12.07
C HIS A 151 -4.98 -2.24 11.14
N LEU A 152 -4.99 -2.75 9.90
CA LEU A 152 -3.95 -2.48 8.90
C LEU A 152 -3.82 -0.98 8.62
N LEU A 153 -4.96 -0.32 8.43
CA LEU A 153 -5.04 1.12 8.18
C LEU A 153 -4.48 1.92 9.36
N ALA A 154 -4.86 1.60 10.60
CA ALA A 154 -4.36 2.28 11.79
C ALA A 154 -2.83 2.22 11.89
N ARG A 155 -2.21 1.08 11.56
CA ARG A 155 -0.75 0.92 11.61
C ARG A 155 -0.01 1.76 10.57
N VAL A 156 -0.51 1.82 9.32
CA VAL A 156 0.17 2.59 8.25
C VAL A 156 -0.01 4.11 8.40
N PHE A 157 -1.10 4.55 9.06
CA PHE A 157 -1.34 5.95 9.40
C PHE A 157 -0.81 6.35 10.79
N GLY A 158 -0.27 5.39 11.56
CA GLY A 158 0.34 5.58 12.88
C GLY A 158 1.60 6.43 12.89
N LYS A 159 2.33 6.41 14.01
CA LYS A 159 3.59 7.17 14.13
C LYS A 159 4.69 6.49 13.30
N ARG A 160 5.59 7.31 12.76
CA ARG A 160 6.73 6.83 11.94
C ARG A 160 7.63 5.87 12.71
N GLU A 161 7.82 6.11 14.01
CA GLU A 161 8.64 5.28 14.90
C GLU A 161 8.14 3.82 14.96
N ASP A 162 6.83 3.62 14.77
CA ASP A 162 6.20 2.31 14.83
C ASP A 162 6.42 1.50 13.53
N PHE A 163 7.00 2.08 12.48
CA PHE A 163 7.22 1.38 11.21
C PHE A 163 8.22 0.22 11.34
N ALA A 164 9.17 0.35 12.26
CA ALA A 164 10.04 -0.75 12.63
C ALA A 164 9.25 -1.94 13.19
N LEU A 165 8.04 -1.75 13.71
CA LEU A 165 7.19 -2.78 14.30
C LEU A 165 6.17 -3.37 13.33
N LEU A 166 6.09 -2.88 12.07
CA LEU A 166 5.09 -3.33 11.09
C LEU A 166 5.19 -4.83 10.76
N HIS A 167 6.38 -5.41 10.85
CA HIS A 167 6.61 -6.84 10.64
C HIS A 167 6.09 -7.73 11.78
N ARG A 168 5.79 -7.16 12.96
CA ARG A 168 5.34 -7.94 14.11
C ARG A 168 3.89 -8.40 13.93
N PRO A 169 3.56 -9.62 14.40
CA PRO A 169 2.18 -10.09 14.45
C PRO A 169 1.34 -9.18 15.35
N TRP A 170 0.04 -9.19 15.08
CA TRP A 170 -0.95 -8.35 15.75
C TRP A 170 -1.01 -8.71 17.23
N ASN A 171 -0.80 -7.72 18.10
CA ASN A 171 -0.91 -7.90 19.54
C ASN A 171 -2.10 -7.09 20.07
N GLU A 172 -3.25 -7.76 20.24
CA GLU A 172 -4.51 -7.16 20.70
C GLU A 172 -4.39 -6.45 22.06
N ASN A 173 -3.40 -6.80 22.89
CA ASN A 173 -3.21 -6.23 24.23
C ASN A 173 -2.39 -4.93 24.26
N GLU A 174 -1.57 -4.68 23.23
CA GLU A 174 -0.76 -3.44 23.13
C GLU A 174 -1.50 -2.33 22.38
N GLU A 175 -2.32 -2.69 21.39
CA GLU A 175 -2.98 -1.72 20.49
C GLU A 175 -4.28 -1.11 21.07
N ARG A 176 -4.84 -1.67 22.15
CA ARG A 176 -5.98 -1.06 22.88
C ARG A 176 -5.58 0.15 23.75
N LYS A 177 -4.29 0.45 23.87
CA LYS A 177 -3.77 1.50 24.77
C LYS A 177 -3.39 2.81 24.07
N ASN A 178 -3.48 2.89 22.74
CA ASN A 178 -3.25 4.10 21.94
C ASN A 178 -4.54 4.49 21.19
#